data_AF-A0A671VJ86-F1
#
_entry.id   AF-A0A671VJ86-F1
#
_cell.length_a   1.000
_cell.length_b   1.000
_cell.length_c   1.000
_cell.angle_alpha   90.00
_cell.angle_beta   90.00
_cell.angle_gamma   90.00
#
_symmetry.space_group_name_H-M   'P 1'
#
loop_
_entity.id
_entity.type
_entity.pdbx_description
1 polymer ?
#
loop_
_entity_poly.entity_id
_entity_poly.type
_entity_poly.pdbx_seq_one_letter_code
_entity_poly.pdbx_strand_id
1 'polypeptide(L)'
;MGSKVISNAKEFYNILRSLQDEGRNDPCTFEEDIQMLKTNGDRIPVLNMYCGNQSVFICEKAVPKMNEPEDQLMTETSNCTDGDEADDDGDYVAADCDASALQTELVPEPLTIMKARQLLSWYTLSQNVNVSAVENNPALHPLWVRCDMSDPAGTAWFGAETVCMGNKVSGVKLHSVTCKGSTVDKKSLITLDELKQEHKRRCHPSSMAIKGSARFLLLGSTVVENTLIKSQSSVTVDFKWSHVESILETPPLSSTATLNIKVACGEMRSPMFEMYRELEFLQTLADGLRTGETEWMEPLESASAVNLTKAFLEELQNTAKTPQDQTAKPAETTKLKSEKDDPIFNSLLERGDLDFVEQLWVRMRKSVISYQDIGDCLKLVTEALRYGDIKPWIHRDSSSSLSKLILQSYHKQIDHVSLTGLTPVHMLLEMGLDKMRKDYINYLIGEELTTLNHLCYYLSTDVDLQEQVIRLRKLHHLLEIILTCSTFLGLPYDRLFLLTQSCLQHYKTYPYDENHEFKLQIKPALISHFYQKEHPVVWGVEVSSGNGAREVRTSLQLSDRPLVDHIIFDTDYTNETVNGGSEDPAFFSTMVCCGLANFA
;
A
#
# COMPACT_ATOMS: atom_id res chain seq x y z
N MET A 1 -25.22 17.19 -45.63
CA MET A 1 -25.04 16.96 -44.18
C MET A 1 -24.35 15.62 -43.88
N GLY A 2 -24.83 14.47 -44.39
CA GLY A 2 -24.22 13.15 -44.10
C GLY A 2 -22.73 13.00 -44.43
N SER A 3 -22.24 13.58 -45.55
CA SER A 3 -20.82 13.52 -45.92
C SER A 3 -19.87 14.21 -44.93
N LYS A 4 -20.33 15.26 -44.25
CA LYS A 4 -19.52 15.99 -43.25
C LYS A 4 -19.37 15.16 -41.97
N VAL A 5 -20.45 14.52 -41.53
CA VAL A 5 -20.45 13.64 -40.34
C VAL A 5 -19.52 12.44 -40.52
N ILE A 6 -19.53 11.83 -41.71
CA ILE A 6 -18.63 10.71 -42.03
C ILE A 6 -17.17 11.17 -42.10
N SER A 7 -16.90 12.37 -42.62
CA SER A 7 -15.55 12.94 -42.64
C SER A 7 -15.02 13.15 -41.23
N ASN A 8 -15.80 13.77 -40.35
CA ASN A 8 -15.43 14.00 -38.96
C ASN A 8 -15.22 12.68 -38.20
N ALA A 9 -16.05 11.66 -38.44
CA ALA A 9 -15.87 10.34 -37.83
C ALA A 9 -14.57 9.65 -38.28
N LYS A 10 -14.16 9.84 -39.54
CA LYS A 10 -12.87 9.33 -40.05
C LYS A 10 -11.67 10.07 -39.45
N GLU A 11 -11.76 11.39 -39.35
CA GLU A 11 -10.73 12.21 -38.72
C GLU A 11 -10.53 11.81 -37.24
N PHE A 12 -11.63 11.71 -36.50
CA PHE A 12 -11.64 11.26 -35.12
C PHE A 12 -11.03 9.86 -34.95
N TYR A 13 -11.36 8.93 -35.86
CA TYR A 13 -10.76 7.59 -35.86
C TYR A 13 -9.25 7.61 -36.09
N ASN A 14 -8.77 8.42 -37.05
CA ASN A 14 -7.35 8.50 -37.36
C ASN A 14 -6.53 9.00 -36.16
N ILE A 15 -7.06 9.94 -35.40
CA ILE A 15 -6.43 10.49 -34.19
C ILE A 15 -6.40 9.46 -33.06
N LEU A 16 -7.52 8.76 -32.81
CA LEU A 16 -7.54 7.67 -31.84
C LEU A 16 -6.57 6.54 -32.21
N ARG A 17 -6.44 6.27 -33.51
CA ARG A 17 -5.51 5.26 -34.00
C ARG A 17 -4.05 5.68 -33.83
N SER A 18 -3.70 6.93 -34.12
CA SER A 18 -2.33 7.41 -33.87
C SER A 18 -1.99 7.33 -32.37
N LEU A 19 -2.91 7.73 -31.49
CA LEU A 19 -2.77 7.56 -30.04
C LEU A 19 -2.62 6.08 -29.61
N GLN A 20 -3.30 5.16 -30.30
CA GLN A 20 -3.16 3.74 -30.04
C GLN A 20 -1.76 3.24 -30.39
N ASP A 21 -1.26 3.63 -31.57
CA ASP A 21 -0.04 3.14 -32.18
C ASP A 21 1.25 3.80 -31.62
N GLU A 22 1.18 5.07 -31.18
CA GLU A 22 2.37 5.86 -30.79
C GLU A 22 3.01 5.45 -29.45
N GLY A 23 2.39 4.58 -28.65
CA GLY A 23 2.95 4.06 -27.39
C GLY A 23 3.22 5.12 -26.29
N ARG A 24 3.09 6.41 -26.59
CA ARG A 24 3.18 7.54 -25.67
C ARG A 24 1.81 7.84 -25.06
N ASN A 25 1.80 8.29 -23.80
CA ASN A 25 0.59 8.68 -23.06
C ASN A 25 0.34 10.19 -23.10
N ASP A 26 0.94 10.90 -24.06
CA ASP A 26 0.83 12.35 -24.13
C ASP A 26 -0.59 12.75 -24.58
N PRO A 27 -1.23 13.75 -23.94
CA PRO A 27 -2.53 14.22 -24.35
C PRO A 27 -2.51 14.80 -25.76
N CYS A 28 -3.49 14.42 -26.56
CA CYS A 28 -3.76 15.02 -27.86
C CYS A 28 -4.97 15.95 -27.77
N THR A 29 -4.87 17.14 -28.35
CA THR A 29 -6.01 18.08 -28.44
C THR A 29 -6.79 17.82 -29.72
N PHE A 30 -8.10 17.65 -29.62
CA PHE A 30 -9.01 17.41 -30.73
C PHE A 30 -10.10 18.48 -30.75
N GLU A 31 -10.15 19.33 -31.78
CA GLU A 31 -10.86 20.62 -31.70
C GLU A 31 -10.25 21.50 -30.56
N GLU A 32 -10.36 22.83 -30.60
CA GLU A 32 -9.65 23.72 -29.65
C GLU A 32 -10.05 23.52 -28.17
N ASP A 33 -11.09 22.71 -27.91
CA ASP A 33 -11.78 22.56 -26.63
C ASP A 33 -11.76 21.13 -26.03
N ILE A 34 -11.28 20.09 -26.74
CA ILE A 34 -11.27 18.71 -26.22
C ILE A 34 -9.85 18.15 -26.12
N GLN A 35 -9.55 17.56 -24.98
CA GLN A 35 -8.34 16.81 -24.72
C GLN A 35 -8.65 15.31 -24.74
N MET A 36 -7.78 14.54 -25.40
CA MET A 36 -7.86 13.09 -25.55
C MET A 36 -6.63 12.44 -24.92
N LEU A 37 -6.86 11.53 -23.99
CA LEU A 37 -5.83 10.86 -23.21
C LEU A 37 -5.93 9.35 -23.41
N LYS A 38 -4.79 8.66 -23.39
CA LYS A 38 -4.71 7.21 -23.27
C LYS A 38 -4.23 6.86 -21.87
N THR A 39 -5.03 6.07 -21.14
CA THR A 39 -4.68 5.64 -19.78
C THR A 39 -5.13 4.19 -19.55
N ASN A 40 -4.73 3.61 -18.42
CA ASN A 40 -5.23 2.31 -17.99
C ASN A 40 -6.49 2.49 -17.14
N GLY A 41 -7.48 1.61 -17.33
CA GLY A 41 -8.77 1.68 -16.65
C GLY A 41 -8.69 1.54 -15.12
N ASP A 42 -7.61 0.94 -14.60
CA ASP A 42 -7.36 0.73 -13.18
C ASP A 42 -7.17 2.03 -12.40
N ARG A 43 -6.70 3.08 -13.07
CA ARG A 43 -6.50 4.41 -12.48
C ARG A 43 -7.79 5.16 -12.17
N ILE A 44 -8.93 4.77 -12.77
CA ILE A 44 -10.21 5.44 -12.57
C ILE A 44 -11.18 4.52 -11.83
N PRO A 45 -11.66 4.90 -10.63
CA PRO A 45 -12.45 4.02 -9.77
C PRO A 45 -13.63 3.34 -10.47
N VAL A 46 -14.43 4.11 -11.21
CA VAL A 46 -15.62 3.58 -11.91
C VAL A 46 -15.27 2.70 -13.13
N LEU A 47 -14.12 2.94 -13.77
CA LEU A 47 -13.69 2.19 -14.96
C LEU A 47 -12.96 0.91 -14.61
N ASN A 48 -12.23 0.88 -13.50
CA ASN A 48 -11.52 -0.31 -13.01
C ASN A 48 -12.47 -1.51 -12.90
N MET A 49 -13.72 -1.27 -12.52
CA MET A 49 -14.74 -2.30 -12.39
C MET A 49 -15.14 -2.98 -13.71
N TYR A 50 -15.00 -2.27 -14.83
CA TYR A 50 -15.48 -2.72 -16.15
C TYR A 50 -14.34 -3.06 -17.11
N CYS A 51 -13.31 -2.21 -17.14
CA CYS A 51 -12.18 -2.33 -18.04
C CYS A 51 -10.95 -2.97 -17.37
N GLY A 52 -10.89 -3.03 -16.03
CA GLY A 52 -9.71 -3.50 -15.31
C GLY A 52 -8.43 -2.79 -15.79
N ASN A 53 -7.38 -3.56 -16.06
CA ASN A 53 -6.10 -3.02 -16.57
C ASN A 53 -6.08 -2.76 -18.09
N GLN A 54 -7.23 -2.81 -18.78
CA GLN A 54 -7.30 -2.51 -20.20
C GLN A 54 -7.02 -1.02 -20.46
N SER A 55 -6.24 -0.72 -21.50
CA SER A 55 -6.05 0.65 -21.96
C SER A 55 -7.36 1.22 -22.53
N VAL A 56 -7.68 2.45 -22.16
CA VAL A 56 -8.88 3.19 -22.54
C VAL A 56 -8.52 4.59 -23.01
N PHE A 57 -9.35 5.14 -23.89
CA PHE A 57 -9.30 6.54 -24.27
C PHE A 57 -10.22 7.36 -23.37
N ILE A 58 -9.78 8.54 -22.97
CA ILE A 58 -10.58 9.50 -22.19
C ILE A 58 -10.66 10.80 -22.96
N CYS A 59 -11.89 11.30 -23.12
CA CYS A 59 -12.14 12.66 -23.60
C CYS A 59 -12.62 13.55 -22.45
N GLU A 60 -12.03 14.72 -22.37
CA GLU A 60 -12.35 15.76 -21.40
C GLU A 60 -12.14 17.15 -22.00
N LYS A 61 -12.52 18.20 -21.29
CA LYS A 61 -12.35 19.57 -21.76
C LYS A 61 -10.89 19.99 -21.61
N ALA A 62 -10.32 20.59 -22.65
CA ALA A 62 -8.95 21.07 -22.62
C ALA A 62 -8.81 22.24 -21.63
N VAL A 63 -7.92 22.10 -20.64
CA VAL A 63 -7.56 23.21 -19.76
C VAL A 63 -6.55 24.09 -20.50
N PRO A 64 -6.82 25.39 -20.73
CA PRO A 64 -5.85 26.27 -21.33
C PRO A 64 -4.62 26.34 -20.41
N LYS A 65 -3.44 26.02 -20.95
CA LYS A 65 -2.18 26.28 -20.24
C LYS A 65 -2.15 27.78 -19.94
N MET A 66 -2.22 28.15 -18.66
CA MET A 66 -1.84 29.49 -18.23
C MET A 66 -0.40 29.68 -18.68
N ASN A 67 -0.19 30.51 -19.70
CA ASN A 67 1.14 31.01 -20.01
C ASN A 67 1.58 31.80 -18.77
N GLU A 68 2.63 31.35 -18.11
CA GLU A 68 3.41 32.21 -17.22
C GLU A 68 3.73 33.49 -18.01
N PRO A 69 3.51 34.69 -17.46
CA PRO A 69 3.89 35.90 -18.15
C PRO A 69 5.40 35.87 -18.34
N GLU A 70 5.82 35.87 -19.61
CA GLU A 70 7.21 35.95 -20.02
C GLU A 70 7.90 37.09 -19.23
N ASP A 71 8.94 36.74 -18.48
CA ASP A 71 9.89 37.69 -17.90
C ASP A 71 10.43 38.59 -19.01
N GLN A 72 9.81 39.75 -19.17
CA GLN A 72 10.37 40.82 -19.99
C GLN A 72 11.55 41.42 -19.24
N LEU A 73 12.73 40.90 -19.58
CA LEU A 73 14.01 41.58 -19.46
C LEU A 73 13.87 43.02 -20.00
N MET A 74 13.79 43.99 -19.10
CA MET A 74 14.07 45.40 -19.41
C MET A 74 15.05 45.93 -18.37
N THR A 75 16.34 45.73 -18.66
CA THR A 75 17.39 46.65 -18.24
C THR A 75 17.06 48.05 -18.75
N GLU A 76 16.99 49.05 -17.86
CA GLU A 76 17.71 50.32 -18.02
C GLU A 76 17.64 51.17 -16.74
N THR A 77 18.82 51.29 -16.11
CA THR A 77 19.40 52.44 -15.38
C THR A 77 18.52 53.62 -14.94
N SER A 78 18.55 53.93 -13.63
CA SER A 78 18.65 55.32 -13.14
C SER A 78 19.04 55.37 -11.66
N ASN A 79 20.13 56.08 -11.37
CA ASN A 79 20.59 56.44 -10.03
C ASN A 79 19.67 57.48 -9.35
N CYS A 80 19.62 57.47 -8.01
CA CYS A 80 20.04 58.56 -7.11
C CYS A 80 19.31 58.58 -5.75
N THR A 81 20.09 58.33 -4.69
CA THR A 81 20.28 59.09 -3.42
C THR A 81 19.13 59.45 -2.45
N ASP A 82 19.47 59.18 -1.18
CA ASP A 82 19.23 59.91 0.09
C ASP A 82 17.95 59.66 0.91
N GLY A 83 18.18 59.36 2.22
CA GLY A 83 17.36 59.90 3.31
C GLY A 83 16.78 58.92 4.33
N ASP A 84 17.55 58.66 5.39
CA ASP A 84 17.19 58.61 6.83
C ASP A 84 16.07 57.70 7.42
N GLU A 85 16.52 56.91 8.41
CA GLU A 85 15.98 56.63 9.75
C GLU A 85 14.48 56.22 9.94
N ALA A 86 14.25 55.00 10.44
CA ALA A 86 13.95 54.75 11.87
C ALA A 86 13.39 53.33 12.11
N ASP A 87 13.70 52.82 13.30
CA ASP A 87 13.42 51.50 13.88
C ASP A 87 11.96 51.00 13.78
N ASP A 88 11.77 49.69 13.58
CA ASP A 88 10.77 48.92 14.33
C ASP A 88 11.16 47.44 14.43
N ASP A 89 11.14 46.94 15.67
CA ASP A 89 11.44 45.57 16.09
C ASP A 89 10.32 44.61 15.64
N GLY A 90 10.68 43.46 15.07
CA GLY A 90 9.70 42.45 14.67
C GLY A 90 10.33 41.08 14.42
N ASP A 91 10.37 40.29 15.49
CA ASP A 91 10.72 38.87 15.56
C ASP A 91 9.98 38.04 14.49
N TYR A 92 10.71 37.44 13.54
CA TYR A 92 10.18 36.41 12.63
C TYR A 92 11.16 35.24 12.53
N VAL A 93 10.70 34.13 13.10
CA VAL A 93 11.26 32.78 12.99
C VAL A 93 11.28 32.35 11.53
N ALA A 94 12.46 32.10 10.99
CA ALA A 94 12.64 31.49 9.68
C ALA A 94 12.19 30.02 9.72
N ALA A 95 10.99 29.77 9.20
CA ALA A 95 10.56 28.43 8.81
C ALA A 95 11.01 28.20 7.36
N ASP A 96 12.15 27.53 7.20
CA ASP A 96 12.52 26.87 5.95
C ASP A 96 11.51 25.75 5.69
N CYS A 97 10.51 26.04 4.86
CA CYS A 97 9.61 25.04 4.29
C CYS A 97 10.04 24.78 2.85
N ASP A 98 10.48 23.55 2.62
CA ASP A 98 10.75 22.91 1.34
C ASP A 98 9.75 23.30 0.25
N ALA A 99 10.20 24.13 -0.69
CA ALA A 99 9.50 24.44 -1.93
C ALA A 99 9.64 23.28 -2.94
N SER A 100 9.20 22.06 -2.58
CA SER A 100 9.22 20.91 -3.50
C SER A 100 8.00 19.97 -3.44
N ALA A 101 6.85 20.42 -2.90
CA ALA A 101 5.67 19.54 -2.80
C ALA A 101 4.31 20.25 -2.95
N LEU A 102 4.08 21.00 -4.03
CA LEU A 102 2.71 21.34 -4.48
C LEU A 102 2.65 21.42 -6.01
N GLN A 103 2.73 20.27 -6.69
CA GLN A 103 2.04 20.15 -7.97
C GLN A 103 0.55 20.04 -7.66
N THR A 104 -0.17 21.16 -7.77
CA THR A 104 -1.62 21.17 -7.72
C THR A 104 -2.13 20.29 -8.87
N GLU A 105 -2.57 19.05 -8.58
CA GLU A 105 -3.26 18.23 -9.56
C GLU A 105 -4.51 19.00 -10.02
N LEU A 106 -4.49 19.49 -11.26
CA LEU A 106 -5.63 20.16 -11.88
C LEU A 106 -6.78 19.15 -11.97
N VAL A 107 -7.91 19.46 -11.31
CA VAL A 107 -9.13 18.65 -11.40
C VAL A 107 -9.57 18.57 -12.86
N PRO A 108 -9.82 17.37 -13.42
CA PRO A 108 -10.23 17.24 -14.82
C PRO A 108 -11.55 17.96 -15.09
N GLU A 109 -11.66 18.70 -16.21
CA GLU A 109 -12.89 19.40 -16.56
C GLU A 109 -13.83 18.54 -17.44
N PRO A 110 -15.12 18.39 -17.08
CA PRO A 110 -16.07 17.61 -17.87
C PRO A 110 -16.50 18.31 -19.17
N LEU A 111 -16.99 17.52 -20.12
CA LEU A 111 -17.68 18.00 -21.32
C LEU A 111 -19.20 18.02 -21.11
N THR A 112 -19.90 18.80 -21.93
CA THR A 112 -21.37 18.78 -21.96
C THR A 112 -21.88 17.43 -22.48
N ILE A 113 -23.04 17.01 -21.98
CA ILE A 113 -23.74 15.78 -22.39
C ILE A 113 -23.93 15.69 -23.91
N MET A 114 -24.24 16.80 -24.57
CA MET A 114 -24.43 16.84 -26.01
C MET A 114 -23.13 16.57 -26.77
N LYS A 115 -22.03 17.19 -26.34
CA LYS A 115 -20.71 16.99 -26.94
C LYS A 115 -20.23 15.55 -26.73
N ALA A 116 -20.40 15.00 -25.53
CA ALA A 116 -20.05 13.61 -25.26
C ALA A 116 -20.81 12.63 -26.17
N ARG A 117 -22.13 12.79 -26.34
CA ARG A 117 -22.93 11.96 -27.27
C ARG A 117 -22.48 12.08 -28.72
N GLN A 118 -22.05 13.27 -29.15
CA GLN A 118 -21.49 13.51 -30.48
C GLN A 118 -20.20 12.70 -30.68
N LEU A 119 -19.28 12.73 -29.72
CA LEU A 119 -18.02 11.96 -29.76
C LEU A 119 -18.29 10.44 -29.81
N LEU A 120 -19.20 9.93 -28.96
CA LEU A 120 -19.58 8.51 -29.01
C LEU A 120 -20.22 8.13 -30.35
N SER A 121 -21.00 9.03 -30.96
CA SER A 121 -21.59 8.79 -32.28
C SER A 121 -20.51 8.69 -33.36
N TRP A 122 -19.50 9.57 -33.34
CA TRP A 122 -18.36 9.50 -34.25
C TRP A 122 -17.53 8.24 -34.05
N TYR A 123 -17.26 7.85 -32.80
CA TYR A 123 -16.60 6.57 -32.48
C TYR A 123 -17.40 5.38 -33.02
N THR A 124 -18.70 5.35 -32.78
CA THR A 124 -19.57 4.25 -33.22
C THR A 124 -19.63 4.16 -34.75
N LEU A 125 -19.75 5.30 -35.43
CA LEU A 125 -19.78 5.36 -36.89
C LEU A 125 -18.46 4.94 -37.54
N SER A 126 -17.31 5.28 -36.93
CA SER A 126 -16.00 4.92 -37.49
C SER A 126 -15.67 3.43 -37.35
N GLN A 127 -16.26 2.77 -36.35
CA GLN A 127 -16.18 1.32 -36.12
C GLN A 127 -17.19 0.52 -36.94
N ASN A 128 -18.19 1.17 -37.54
CA ASN A 128 -19.21 0.51 -38.32
C ASN A 128 -18.70 0.21 -39.74
N VAL A 129 -18.53 -1.08 -40.03
CA VAL A 129 -18.06 -1.61 -41.32
C VAL A 129 -18.94 -1.16 -42.49
N ASN A 130 -20.24 -0.94 -42.27
CA ASN A 130 -21.18 -0.51 -43.31
C ASN A 130 -21.03 0.97 -43.69
N VAL A 131 -20.34 1.77 -42.87
CA VAL A 131 -20.12 3.21 -43.07
C VAL A 131 -18.68 3.51 -43.49
N SER A 132 -17.72 2.71 -43.01
CA SER A 132 -16.33 2.82 -43.41
C SER A 132 -16.12 2.19 -44.80
N ALA A 133 -15.86 3.01 -45.81
CA ALA A 133 -15.45 2.55 -47.16
C ALA A 133 -14.05 1.86 -47.19
N VAL A 134 -13.49 1.52 -46.03
CA VAL A 134 -12.19 0.88 -45.86
C VAL A 134 -12.44 -0.51 -45.29
N GLU A 135 -12.10 -1.55 -46.04
CA GLU A 135 -12.11 -2.92 -45.52
C GLU A 135 -11.11 -3.03 -44.35
N ASN A 136 -11.57 -3.53 -43.20
CA ASN A 136 -10.77 -3.89 -42.03
C ASN A 136 -10.19 -2.74 -41.19
N ASN A 137 -11.04 -1.84 -40.67
CA ASN A 137 -10.62 -1.00 -39.55
C ASN A 137 -10.32 -1.88 -38.32
N PRO A 138 -9.09 -1.84 -37.74
CA PRO A 138 -8.80 -2.50 -36.47
C PRO A 138 -9.66 -1.91 -35.35
N ALA A 139 -10.00 -2.78 -34.40
CA ALA A 139 -10.72 -2.39 -33.20
C ALA A 139 -9.90 -1.39 -32.38
N LEU A 140 -10.51 -0.26 -32.06
CA LEU A 140 -9.93 0.72 -31.16
C LEU A 140 -10.15 0.30 -29.70
N HIS A 141 -9.30 0.78 -28.80
CA HIS A 141 -9.57 0.72 -27.36
C HIS A 141 -10.90 1.38 -26.99
N PRO A 142 -11.52 1.00 -25.86
CA PRO A 142 -12.76 1.61 -25.38
C PRO A 142 -12.59 3.12 -25.19
N LEU A 143 -13.60 3.89 -25.60
CA LEU A 143 -13.66 5.33 -25.43
C LEU A 143 -14.56 5.70 -24.26
N TRP A 144 -14.09 6.56 -23.37
CA TRP A 144 -14.84 7.12 -22.25
C TRP A 144 -14.81 8.64 -22.28
N VAL A 145 -15.90 9.29 -21.89
CA VAL A 145 -16.04 10.75 -21.91
C VAL A 145 -16.55 11.24 -20.57
N ARG A 146 -15.80 12.17 -19.93
CA ARG A 146 -16.22 12.86 -18.69
C ARG A 146 -17.37 13.81 -18.99
N CYS A 147 -18.41 13.78 -18.18
CA CYS A 147 -19.66 14.50 -18.41
C CYS A 147 -20.02 15.40 -17.21
N ASP A 148 -20.67 16.53 -17.48
CA ASP A 148 -20.95 17.58 -16.50
C ASP A 148 -22.16 17.33 -15.57
N MET A 149 -22.82 16.18 -15.66
CA MET A 149 -24.05 15.85 -14.92
C MET A 149 -25.21 16.86 -15.11
N SER A 150 -25.19 17.69 -16.17
CA SER A 150 -26.22 18.70 -16.42
C SER A 150 -27.58 18.13 -16.83
N ASP A 151 -27.64 16.84 -17.20
CA ASP A 151 -28.90 16.19 -17.56
C ASP A 151 -29.68 15.74 -16.32
N PRO A 152 -31.02 15.61 -16.41
CA PRO A 152 -31.85 15.20 -15.26
C PRO A 152 -31.49 13.83 -14.65
N ALA A 153 -30.75 12.99 -15.39
CA ALA A 153 -30.31 11.68 -14.91
C ALA A 153 -28.98 11.75 -14.14
N GLY A 154 -28.26 12.88 -14.15
CA GLY A 154 -26.97 13.04 -13.48
C GLY A 154 -25.88 12.17 -14.12
N THR A 155 -25.73 12.22 -15.44
CA THR A 155 -24.76 11.41 -16.17
C THR A 155 -23.34 11.98 -16.02
N ALA A 156 -22.47 11.20 -15.38
CA ALA A 156 -21.07 11.53 -15.14
C ALA A 156 -20.11 10.96 -16.20
N TRP A 157 -20.47 9.83 -16.83
CA TRP A 157 -19.68 9.27 -17.93
C TRP A 157 -20.53 8.66 -19.04
N PHE A 158 -20.02 8.77 -20.26
CA PHE A 158 -20.41 7.89 -21.37
C PHE A 158 -19.22 7.03 -21.81
N GLY A 159 -19.49 5.78 -22.16
CA GLY A 159 -18.47 4.86 -22.66
C GLY A 159 -18.91 4.13 -23.94
N ALA A 160 -17.97 3.76 -24.78
CA ALA A 160 -18.18 2.96 -25.98
C ALA A 160 -17.08 1.90 -26.10
N GLU A 161 -17.46 0.62 -26.17
CA GLU A 161 -16.56 -0.52 -26.32
C GLU A 161 -16.91 -1.31 -27.59
N THR A 162 -15.91 -1.65 -28.41
CA THR A 162 -16.11 -2.45 -29.62
C THR A 162 -16.31 -3.93 -29.30
N VAL A 163 -17.29 -4.57 -29.95
CA VAL A 163 -17.57 -6.00 -29.79
C VAL A 163 -17.13 -6.75 -31.03
N CYS A 164 -16.06 -7.53 -30.91
CA CYS A 164 -15.49 -8.29 -32.01
C CYS A 164 -15.99 -9.75 -32.04
N MET A 165 -16.28 -10.26 -33.23
CA MET A 165 -16.46 -11.70 -33.50
C MET A 165 -15.35 -12.15 -34.45
N GLY A 166 -14.32 -12.80 -33.89
CA GLY A 166 -13.06 -13.00 -34.61
C GLY A 166 -12.35 -11.66 -34.87
N ASN A 167 -11.83 -11.44 -36.09
CA ASN A 167 -11.14 -10.21 -36.46
C ASN A 167 -12.08 -9.09 -36.96
N LYS A 168 -13.40 -9.28 -36.89
CA LYS A 168 -14.39 -8.31 -37.39
C LYS A 168 -15.16 -7.67 -36.24
N VAL A 169 -15.28 -6.36 -36.29
CA VAL A 169 -16.16 -5.61 -35.37
C VAL A 169 -17.61 -5.91 -35.75
N SER A 170 -18.38 -6.41 -34.79
CA SER A 170 -19.76 -6.86 -34.97
C SER A 170 -20.80 -5.92 -34.33
N GLY A 171 -20.34 -5.00 -33.47
CA GLY A 171 -21.18 -4.02 -32.79
C GLY A 171 -20.37 -3.20 -31.79
N VAL A 172 -21.06 -2.35 -31.04
CA VAL A 172 -20.51 -1.53 -29.96
C VAL A 172 -21.42 -1.62 -28.73
N LYS A 173 -20.81 -1.77 -27.56
CA LYS A 173 -21.46 -1.59 -26.27
C LYS A 173 -21.39 -0.12 -25.88
N LEU A 174 -22.54 0.44 -25.51
CA LEU A 174 -22.65 1.82 -25.04
C LEU A 174 -22.93 1.80 -23.54
N HIS A 175 -22.07 2.48 -22.79
CA HIS A 175 -22.12 2.62 -21.35
C HIS A 175 -22.61 4.01 -20.97
N SER A 176 -23.42 4.09 -19.92
CA SER A 176 -23.87 5.32 -19.29
C SER A 176 -23.67 5.17 -17.79
N VAL A 177 -22.91 6.07 -17.19
CA VAL A 177 -22.68 6.12 -15.74
C VAL A 177 -23.41 7.33 -15.20
N THR A 178 -24.35 7.09 -14.31
CA THR A 178 -25.06 8.15 -13.59
C THR A 178 -24.65 8.12 -12.13
N CYS A 179 -24.34 9.28 -11.56
CA CYS A 179 -24.05 9.42 -10.14
C CYS A 179 -25.12 10.29 -9.49
N LYS A 180 -25.57 9.90 -8.30
CA LYS A 180 -26.38 10.75 -7.43
C LYS A 180 -25.51 11.23 -6.28
N GLY A 181 -25.83 12.42 -5.76
CA GLY A 181 -25.22 12.93 -4.54
C GLY A 181 -25.51 12.03 -3.34
N SER A 182 -24.88 12.36 -2.21
CA SER A 182 -25.02 11.58 -0.98
C SER A 182 -26.46 11.56 -0.49
N THR A 183 -27.00 10.37 -0.17
CA THR A 183 -28.34 10.20 0.40
C THR A 183 -28.30 9.31 1.64
N VAL A 184 -29.03 9.72 2.68
CA VAL A 184 -29.21 8.98 3.94
C VAL A 184 -30.47 8.10 3.89
N ASP A 185 -31.46 8.47 3.07
CA ASP A 185 -32.74 7.75 3.02
C ASP A 185 -32.65 6.48 2.17
N LYS A 186 -32.64 5.31 2.83
CA LYS A 186 -32.69 3.99 2.16
C LYS A 186 -33.90 3.82 1.23
N LYS A 187 -35.00 4.53 1.44
CA LYS A 187 -36.19 4.47 0.57
C LYS A 187 -36.01 5.25 -0.74
N SER A 188 -35.02 6.14 -0.81
CA SER A 188 -34.67 6.87 -2.03
C SER A 188 -33.78 6.04 -2.99
N LEU A 189 -33.26 4.91 -2.51
CA LEU A 189 -32.45 4.00 -3.31
C LEU A 189 -33.33 3.24 -4.31
N ILE A 190 -32.77 2.99 -5.49
CA ILE A 190 -33.43 2.14 -6.49
C ILE A 190 -33.62 0.72 -5.94
N THR A 191 -34.78 0.15 -6.18
CA THR A 191 -35.07 -1.23 -5.80
C THR A 191 -34.41 -2.23 -6.75
N LEU A 192 -34.20 -3.46 -6.29
CA LEU A 192 -33.64 -4.53 -7.14
C LEU A 192 -34.51 -4.80 -8.38
N ASP A 193 -35.83 -4.67 -8.26
CA ASP A 193 -36.75 -4.89 -9.37
C ASP A 193 -36.72 -3.73 -10.39
N GLU A 194 -36.59 -2.49 -9.94
CA GLU A 194 -36.33 -1.35 -10.83
C GLU A 194 -35.00 -1.50 -11.57
N LEU A 195 -33.94 -1.99 -10.91
CA LEU A 195 -32.66 -2.28 -11.57
C LEU A 195 -32.80 -3.35 -12.67
N LYS A 196 -33.54 -4.43 -12.38
CA LYS A 196 -33.87 -5.46 -13.39
C LYS A 196 -34.71 -4.88 -14.53
N GLN A 197 -35.65 -3.98 -14.24
CA GLN A 197 -36.46 -3.32 -15.26
C GLN A 197 -35.61 -2.42 -16.15
N GLU A 198 -34.67 -1.65 -15.58
CA GLU A 198 -33.76 -0.81 -16.35
C GLU A 198 -32.85 -1.64 -17.26
N HIS A 199 -32.38 -2.80 -16.77
CA HIS A 199 -31.65 -3.76 -17.60
C HIS A 199 -32.51 -4.33 -18.74
N LYS A 200 -33.76 -4.75 -18.45
CA LYS A 200 -34.73 -5.26 -19.43
C LYS A 200 -35.02 -4.24 -20.53
N ARG A 201 -35.21 -2.97 -20.16
CA ARG A 201 -35.52 -1.87 -21.09
C ARG A 201 -34.47 -1.72 -22.19
N ARG A 202 -33.21 -2.02 -21.89
CA ARG A 202 -32.08 -1.86 -22.81
C ARG A 202 -31.76 -3.10 -23.62
N CYS A 203 -31.93 -4.29 -23.05
CA CYS A 203 -31.37 -5.53 -23.63
C CYS A 203 -32.39 -6.60 -24.05
N HIS A 204 -33.66 -6.46 -23.65
CA HIS A 204 -34.73 -7.46 -23.91
C HIS A 204 -34.31 -8.94 -23.75
N PRO A 205 -33.65 -9.36 -22.65
CA PRO A 205 -33.04 -10.69 -22.60
C PRO A 205 -34.02 -11.78 -22.14
N SER A 206 -33.74 -13.03 -22.55
CA SER A 206 -34.51 -14.23 -22.14
C SER A 206 -34.15 -14.75 -20.75
N SER A 207 -32.94 -14.47 -20.26
CA SER A 207 -32.44 -14.88 -18.94
C SER A 207 -31.51 -13.81 -18.37
N MET A 208 -31.52 -13.65 -17.05
CA MET A 208 -30.65 -12.71 -16.33
C MET A 208 -29.93 -13.43 -15.19
N ALA A 209 -28.68 -13.05 -14.96
CA ALA A 209 -27.93 -13.41 -13.76
C ALA A 209 -27.80 -12.18 -12.85
N ILE A 210 -27.76 -12.40 -11.54
CA ILE A 210 -27.61 -11.34 -10.53
C ILE A 210 -26.48 -11.72 -9.60
N LYS A 211 -25.52 -10.81 -9.45
CA LYS A 211 -24.34 -10.97 -8.60
C LYS A 211 -24.25 -9.80 -7.63
N GLY A 212 -23.88 -10.12 -6.39
CA GLY A 212 -23.62 -9.14 -5.33
C GLY A 212 -22.12 -9.03 -5.07
N SER A 213 -21.69 -7.85 -4.64
CA SER A 213 -20.34 -7.58 -4.18
C SER A 213 -20.37 -6.59 -3.03
N ALA A 214 -19.46 -6.75 -2.07
CA ALA A 214 -19.31 -5.80 -0.98
C ALA A 214 -17.86 -5.75 -0.49
N ARG A 215 -17.40 -4.58 -0.07
CA ARG A 215 -16.11 -4.34 0.55
C ARG A 215 -16.31 -3.79 1.96
N PHE A 216 -15.63 -4.39 2.92
CA PHE A 216 -15.59 -3.91 4.30
C PHE A 216 -14.15 -3.59 4.69
N LEU A 217 -13.97 -2.54 5.48
CA LEU A 217 -12.71 -2.21 6.13
C LEU A 217 -12.68 -2.94 7.47
N LEU A 218 -11.75 -3.89 7.64
CA LEU A 218 -11.59 -4.65 8.88
C LEU A 218 -10.59 -3.97 9.81
N LEU A 219 -9.57 -3.34 9.24
CA LEU A 219 -8.52 -2.59 9.94
C LEU A 219 -8.07 -1.43 9.04
N GLY A 220 -7.87 -0.22 9.58
CA GLY A 220 -7.26 0.88 8.80
C GLY A 220 -7.43 2.29 9.36
N SER A 221 -8.41 2.52 10.24
CA SER A 221 -8.50 3.75 11.01
C SER A 221 -8.95 3.44 12.43
N THR A 222 -8.41 4.17 13.40
CA THR A 222 -8.82 4.08 14.79
C THR A 222 -9.18 5.47 15.27
N VAL A 223 -10.40 5.62 15.80
CA VAL A 223 -10.81 6.85 16.48
C VAL A 223 -10.25 6.81 17.90
N VAL A 224 -9.36 7.72 18.22
CA VAL A 224 -8.87 7.95 19.58
C VAL A 224 -9.21 9.40 19.94
N GLU A 225 -9.97 9.59 21.02
CA GLU A 225 -10.31 10.93 21.54
C GLU A 225 -10.91 11.87 20.47
N ASN A 226 -11.82 11.35 19.64
CA ASN A 226 -12.47 12.07 18.52
C ASN A 226 -11.55 12.47 17.36
N THR A 227 -10.29 12.01 17.34
CA THR A 227 -9.39 12.19 16.21
C THR A 227 -9.30 10.90 15.39
N LEU A 228 -9.54 10.99 14.07
CA LEU A 228 -9.35 9.87 13.14
C LEU A 228 -7.86 9.68 12.85
N ILE A 229 -7.23 8.72 13.54
CA ILE A 229 -5.86 8.33 13.21
C ILE A 229 -5.93 7.31 12.08
N LYS A 230 -5.63 7.75 10.85
CA LYS A 230 -5.45 6.85 9.71
C LYS A 230 -4.18 6.03 9.94
N SER A 231 -4.34 4.71 10.00
CA SER A 231 -3.20 3.77 9.97
C SER A 231 -2.72 3.68 8.52
N GLN A 232 -1.42 3.49 8.33
CA GLN A 232 -0.85 3.24 7.00
C GLN A 232 -1.11 1.79 6.57
N SER A 233 -1.30 0.91 7.56
CA SER A 233 -1.82 -0.44 7.40
C SER A 233 -3.32 -0.43 7.14
N SER A 234 -3.77 -1.26 6.21
CA SER A 234 -5.19 -1.49 5.98
C SER A 234 -5.46 -2.94 5.61
N VAL A 235 -6.50 -3.51 6.23
CA VAL A 235 -7.01 -4.83 5.88
C VAL A 235 -8.47 -4.68 5.48
N THR A 236 -8.76 -5.02 4.23
CA THR A 236 -10.14 -5.01 3.70
C THR A 236 -10.54 -6.42 3.29
N VAL A 237 -11.85 -6.65 3.19
CA VAL A 237 -12.39 -7.88 2.64
C VAL A 237 -13.33 -7.59 1.50
N ASP A 238 -13.12 -8.27 0.37
CA ASP A 238 -14.00 -8.26 -0.79
C ASP A 238 -14.87 -9.53 -0.82
N PHE A 239 -16.18 -9.35 -0.74
CA PHE A 239 -17.18 -10.39 -0.92
C PHE A 239 -17.74 -10.39 -2.33
N LYS A 240 -18.00 -11.59 -2.86
CA LYS A 240 -18.76 -11.81 -4.10
C LYS A 240 -19.72 -12.99 -3.92
N TRP A 241 -20.97 -12.82 -4.32
CA TRP A 241 -21.98 -13.86 -4.26
C TRP A 241 -23.00 -13.77 -5.40
N SER A 242 -23.83 -14.79 -5.53
CA SER A 242 -24.91 -14.86 -6.52
C SER A 242 -26.25 -14.88 -5.82
N HIS A 243 -27.32 -14.57 -6.56
CA HIS A 243 -28.70 -14.56 -6.06
C HIS A 243 -28.95 -13.50 -4.99
N VAL A 244 -28.72 -12.24 -5.36
CA VAL A 244 -29.04 -11.10 -4.48
C VAL A 244 -30.55 -10.99 -4.28
N GLU A 245 -31.00 -10.90 -3.03
CA GLU A 245 -32.41 -10.79 -2.66
C GLU A 245 -32.81 -9.33 -2.40
N SER A 246 -31.92 -8.54 -1.79
CA SER A 246 -32.18 -7.13 -1.46
C SER A 246 -30.96 -6.22 -1.59
N ILE A 247 -31.22 -4.92 -1.77
CA ILE A 247 -30.17 -3.89 -1.80
C ILE A 247 -29.60 -3.70 -0.39
N LEU A 248 -28.28 -3.59 -0.29
CA LEU A 248 -27.54 -3.55 0.98
C LEU A 248 -27.70 -4.82 1.85
N GLU A 249 -28.04 -5.96 1.24
CA GLU A 249 -28.02 -7.21 1.98
C GLU A 249 -26.61 -7.56 2.45
N THR A 250 -26.54 -8.14 3.65
CA THR A 250 -25.29 -8.65 4.22
C THR A 250 -24.83 -9.86 3.41
N PRO A 251 -23.52 -9.95 3.04
CA PRO A 251 -23.02 -11.10 2.29
C PRO A 251 -23.31 -12.43 2.99
N PRO A 252 -23.93 -13.42 2.30
CA PRO A 252 -24.22 -14.72 2.90
C PRO A 252 -22.94 -15.51 3.20
N LEU A 253 -23.01 -16.49 4.09
CA LEU A 253 -21.84 -17.32 4.44
C LEU A 253 -21.34 -18.20 3.28
N SER A 254 -22.17 -18.39 2.25
CA SER A 254 -21.82 -19.08 0.99
C SER A 254 -21.04 -18.19 0.01
N SER A 255 -20.83 -16.91 0.34
CA SER A 255 -20.07 -15.97 -0.49
C SER A 255 -18.62 -16.42 -0.64
N THR A 256 -17.99 -15.97 -1.73
CA THR A 256 -16.53 -15.96 -1.82
C THR A 256 -16.01 -14.71 -1.13
N ALA A 257 -14.99 -14.84 -0.28
CA ALA A 257 -14.37 -13.71 0.42
C ALA A 257 -12.86 -13.70 0.22
N THR A 258 -12.32 -12.55 -0.16
CA THR A 258 -10.88 -12.32 -0.35
C THR A 258 -10.45 -11.21 0.60
N LEU A 259 -9.52 -11.52 1.51
CA LEU A 259 -8.83 -10.50 2.29
C LEU A 259 -7.78 -9.84 1.42
N ASN A 260 -7.72 -8.52 1.49
CA ASN A 260 -6.71 -7.67 0.89
C ASN A 260 -5.93 -7.03 2.04
N ILE A 261 -4.66 -7.38 2.18
CA ILE A 261 -3.83 -7.12 3.35
C ILE A 261 -2.67 -6.24 2.94
N LYS A 262 -2.66 -5.00 3.43
CA LYS A 262 -1.55 -4.06 3.33
C LYS A 262 -1.13 -3.68 4.75
N VAL A 263 0.14 -3.88 5.10
CA VAL A 263 0.66 -3.57 6.44
C VAL A 263 1.91 -2.72 6.28
N ALA A 264 2.03 -1.67 7.06
CA ALA A 264 3.19 -0.79 7.11
C ALA A 264 4.03 -1.11 8.35
N CYS A 265 5.35 -1.21 8.18
CA CYS A 265 6.25 -1.54 9.27
C CYS A 265 6.43 -0.37 10.25
N GLY A 266 6.60 -0.66 11.53
CA GLY A 266 7.01 0.34 12.51
C GLY A 266 5.89 1.19 13.09
N GLU A 267 4.63 0.80 12.90
CA GLU A 267 3.53 1.43 13.63
C GLU A 267 3.71 1.23 15.15
N MET A 268 3.64 2.31 15.94
CA MET A 268 3.85 2.25 17.40
C MET A 268 2.89 1.30 18.13
N ARG A 269 1.74 1.00 17.52
CA ARG A 269 0.73 0.07 18.06
C ARG A 269 0.98 -1.39 17.63
N SER A 270 1.93 -1.62 16.72
CA SER A 270 2.32 -2.95 16.27
C SER A 270 3.00 -3.69 17.42
N PRO A 271 2.65 -4.97 17.67
CA PRO A 271 3.40 -5.80 18.61
C PRO A 271 4.86 -6.02 18.17
N MET A 272 5.19 -5.68 16.92
CA MET A 272 6.53 -5.81 16.35
C MET A 272 7.38 -4.55 16.46
N PHE A 273 6.86 -3.48 17.08
CA PHE A 273 7.54 -2.18 17.12
C PHE A 273 8.96 -2.24 17.69
N GLU A 274 9.20 -2.97 18.78
CA GLU A 274 10.56 -3.07 19.37
C GLU A 274 11.54 -3.83 18.46
N MET A 275 11.06 -4.87 17.76
CA MET A 275 11.88 -5.59 16.77
C MET A 275 12.10 -4.75 15.50
N TYR A 276 11.11 -3.94 15.12
CA TYR A 276 11.25 -2.97 14.03
C TYR A 276 12.33 -1.95 14.34
N ARG A 277 12.35 -1.36 15.55
CA ARG A 277 13.39 -0.41 15.97
C ARG A 277 14.78 -1.02 15.97
N GLU A 278 14.88 -2.30 16.28
CA GLU A 278 16.14 -3.02 16.16
C GLU A 278 16.59 -3.22 14.70
N LEU A 279 15.64 -3.53 13.81
CA LEU A 279 15.89 -3.59 12.37
C LEU A 279 16.26 -2.21 11.79
N GLU A 280 15.61 -1.14 12.25
CA GLU A 280 15.88 0.24 11.86
C GLU A 280 17.31 0.62 12.20
N PHE A 281 17.78 0.31 13.41
CA PHE A 281 19.19 0.49 13.78
C PHE A 281 20.14 -0.27 12.84
N LEU A 282 19.78 -1.50 12.47
CA LEU A 282 20.56 -2.31 11.54
C LEU A 282 20.63 -1.68 10.14
N GLN A 283 19.53 -1.09 9.68
CA GLN A 283 19.45 -0.35 8.43
C GLN A 283 20.31 0.92 8.48
N THR A 284 20.26 1.69 9.57
CA THR A 284 21.13 2.85 9.79
C THR A 284 22.61 2.50 9.68
N LEU A 285 23.05 1.38 10.28
CA LEU A 285 24.43 0.91 10.16
C LEU A 285 24.79 0.51 8.71
N ALA A 286 23.86 -0.17 8.02
CA ALA A 286 24.06 -0.60 6.64
C ALA A 286 24.13 0.60 5.69
N ASP A 287 23.22 1.56 5.82
CA ASP A 287 23.24 2.80 5.06
C ASP A 287 24.50 3.62 5.34
N GLY A 288 24.92 3.70 6.61
CA GLY A 288 26.20 4.33 6.98
C GLY A 288 27.42 3.72 6.30
N LEU A 289 27.45 2.39 6.14
CA LEU A 289 28.50 1.71 5.37
C LEU A 289 28.43 2.00 3.87
N ARG A 290 27.23 2.28 3.33
CA ARG A 290 26.99 2.54 1.90
C ARG A 290 27.26 3.98 1.52
N THR A 291 26.86 4.94 2.36
CA THR A 291 26.94 6.39 2.09
C THR A 291 28.18 7.03 2.70
N GLY A 292 28.74 6.44 3.77
CA GLY A 292 29.81 7.03 4.58
C GLY A 292 29.30 7.99 5.66
N GLU A 293 27.99 8.24 5.74
CA GLU A 293 27.34 9.14 6.70
C GLU A 293 26.28 8.37 7.49
N THR A 294 26.26 8.52 8.81
CA THR A 294 25.34 7.80 9.70
C THR A 294 24.55 8.78 10.55
N GLU A 295 23.23 8.77 10.38
CA GLU A 295 22.30 9.45 11.27
C GLU A 295 22.01 8.54 12.47
N TRP A 296 22.67 8.82 13.60
CA TRP A 296 22.52 7.99 14.80
C TRP A 296 21.14 8.15 15.43
N MET A 297 20.54 7.03 15.82
CA MET A 297 19.26 7.02 16.49
C MET A 297 19.36 7.54 17.94
N GLU A 298 18.25 8.02 18.49
CA GLU A 298 18.19 8.45 19.88
C GLU A 298 18.47 7.28 20.85
N PRO A 299 19.33 7.49 21.86
CA PRO A 299 19.66 6.46 22.83
C PRO A 299 18.44 6.14 23.72
N LEU A 300 18.23 4.85 23.96
CA LEU A 300 17.17 4.32 24.80
C LEU A 300 17.53 4.28 26.28
N GLU A 301 18.82 4.24 26.58
CA GLU A 301 19.33 4.24 27.95
C GLU A 301 20.23 5.47 28.17
N SER A 302 20.21 5.99 29.39
CA SER A 302 21.04 7.13 29.78
C SER A 302 22.52 6.76 29.94
N ALA A 303 22.81 5.47 30.15
CA ALA A 303 24.18 4.96 30.23
C ALA A 303 24.80 4.85 28.83
N SER A 304 26.07 5.25 28.70
CA SER A 304 26.79 5.12 27.43
C SER A 304 27.03 3.65 27.07
N ALA A 305 27.14 3.35 25.76
CA ALA A 305 27.41 2.01 25.27
C ALA A 305 28.66 1.38 25.89
N VAL A 306 29.71 2.20 26.11
CA VAL A 306 30.95 1.78 26.75
C VAL A 306 30.73 1.34 28.19
N ASN A 307 29.92 2.08 28.97
CA ASN A 307 29.62 1.73 30.35
C ASN A 307 28.77 0.45 30.43
N LEU A 308 27.78 0.30 29.55
CA LEU A 308 26.98 -0.93 29.45
C LEU A 308 27.84 -2.14 29.09
N THR A 309 28.81 -1.97 28.18
CA THR A 309 29.75 -3.03 27.79
C THR A 309 30.67 -3.41 28.95
N LYS A 310 31.22 -2.43 29.70
CA LYS A 310 32.04 -2.71 30.89
C LYS A 310 31.26 -3.47 31.96
N ALA A 311 30.06 -3.00 32.29
CA ALA A 311 29.19 -3.67 33.27
C ALA A 311 28.92 -5.12 32.86
N PHE A 312 28.64 -5.37 31.57
CA PHE A 312 28.43 -6.72 31.06
C PHE A 312 29.66 -7.62 31.19
N LEU A 313 30.86 -7.10 30.89
CA LEU A 313 32.11 -7.85 31.05
C LEU A 313 32.38 -8.17 32.53
N GLU A 314 32.11 -7.23 33.44
CA GLU A 314 32.25 -7.43 34.88
C GLU A 314 31.26 -8.50 35.42
N GLU A 315 30.00 -8.48 34.96
CA GLU A 315 28.99 -9.50 35.27
C GLU A 315 29.47 -10.92 34.91
N LEU A 316 30.05 -11.08 33.71
CA LEU A 316 30.59 -12.36 33.25
C LEU A 316 31.80 -12.81 34.08
N GLN A 317 32.70 -11.90 34.43
CA GLN A 317 33.85 -12.21 35.28
C GLN A 317 33.42 -12.62 36.69
N ASN A 318 32.42 -11.96 37.26
CA ASN A 318 31.92 -12.26 38.59
C ASN A 318 31.22 -13.63 38.63
N THR A 319 30.46 -13.95 37.59
CA THR A 319 29.80 -15.26 37.45
C THR A 319 30.81 -16.40 37.27
N ALA A 320 31.95 -16.15 36.65
CA ALA A 320 33.05 -17.12 36.52
C ALA A 320 33.85 -17.32 37.82
N LYS A 321 33.84 -16.35 38.76
CA LYS A 321 34.59 -16.37 40.03
C LYS A 321 33.83 -17.04 41.20
N THR A 322 32.56 -17.36 41.04
CA THR A 322 31.74 -18.09 42.04
C THR A 322 31.42 -19.55 41.66
N PRO A 323 32.40 -20.44 41.36
CA PRO A 323 32.10 -21.81 40.93
C PRO A 323 31.99 -22.84 42.07
N GLN A 324 31.49 -22.49 43.27
CA GLN A 324 31.22 -23.50 44.32
C GLN A 324 30.07 -23.12 45.26
N ASP A 325 29.19 -24.09 45.50
CA ASP A 325 27.95 -24.08 46.30
C ASP A 325 26.71 -23.42 45.70
N GLN A 326 26.07 -24.11 44.72
CA GLN A 326 24.61 -24.29 44.74
C GLN A 326 24.23 -25.68 44.18
N THR A 327 24.33 -26.70 45.02
CA THR A 327 23.46 -27.89 44.89
C THR A 327 22.02 -27.48 45.17
N ALA A 328 21.17 -27.63 44.15
CA ALA A 328 19.71 -27.81 44.21
C ALA A 328 18.91 -26.88 45.14
N LYS A 329 18.37 -25.80 44.55
CA LYS A 329 16.95 -25.39 44.67
C LYS A 329 16.61 -24.40 43.55
N PRO A 330 15.40 -24.45 42.97
CA PRO A 330 15.02 -23.54 41.89
C PRO A 330 14.89 -22.14 42.50
N ALA A 331 15.82 -21.25 42.15
CA ALA A 331 15.66 -19.84 42.43
C ALA A 331 14.54 -19.34 41.52
N GLU A 332 13.38 -19.09 42.11
CA GLU A 332 12.36 -18.23 41.56
C GLU A 332 13.05 -16.93 41.11
N THR A 333 13.15 -16.73 39.80
CA THR A 333 13.46 -15.44 39.23
C THR A 333 12.33 -14.51 39.65
N THR A 334 12.57 -13.76 40.72
CA THR A 334 11.77 -12.61 41.12
C THR A 334 11.74 -11.65 39.95
N LYS A 335 10.68 -11.76 39.14
CA LYS A 335 10.26 -10.69 38.22
C LYS A 335 10.08 -9.45 39.08
N LEU A 336 11.05 -8.55 39.07
CA LEU A 336 10.84 -7.18 39.50
C LEU A 336 9.86 -6.61 38.48
N LYS A 337 8.57 -6.69 38.81
CA LYS A 337 7.51 -6.04 38.05
C LYS A 337 7.80 -4.55 38.06
N SER A 338 8.35 -4.04 36.97
CA SER A 338 8.11 -2.67 36.57
C SER A 338 6.64 -2.60 36.16
N GLU A 339 5.82 -1.95 36.98
CA GLU A 339 4.45 -1.59 36.63
C GLU A 339 4.48 -0.51 35.53
N LYS A 340 4.72 -0.96 34.29
CA LYS A 340 4.21 -0.33 33.08
C LYS A 340 3.64 -1.48 32.26
N ASP A 341 2.46 -1.28 31.69
CA ASP A 341 1.73 -2.27 30.91
C ASP A 341 2.60 -2.83 29.78
N ASP A 342 3.37 -3.89 30.04
CA ASP A 342 4.05 -4.63 28.99
C ASP A 342 2.97 -5.39 28.22
N PRO A 343 2.72 -5.05 26.94
CA PRO A 343 1.76 -5.80 26.15
C PRO A 343 2.21 -7.26 26.14
N ILE A 344 1.26 -8.17 26.43
CA ILE A 344 1.43 -9.63 26.54
C ILE A 344 2.31 -10.22 25.41
N PHE A 345 2.32 -9.57 24.25
CA PHE A 345 3.09 -9.89 23.05
C PHE A 345 4.61 -9.76 23.18
N ASN A 346 5.15 -8.81 23.96
CA ASN A 346 6.61 -8.66 24.13
C ASN A 346 7.22 -9.93 24.73
N SER A 347 6.48 -10.59 25.62
CA SER A 347 6.93 -11.84 26.24
C SER A 347 6.90 -13.06 25.32
N LEU A 348 6.12 -13.02 24.23
CA LEU A 348 5.99 -14.13 23.28
C LEU A 348 7.14 -14.16 22.26
N LEU A 349 7.72 -12.99 21.96
CA LEU A 349 8.72 -12.81 20.91
C LEU A 349 10.17 -12.75 21.42
N GLU A 350 10.38 -12.48 22.71
CA GLU A 350 11.72 -12.41 23.28
C GLU A 350 12.33 -13.80 23.46
N ARG A 351 13.37 -14.06 22.66
CA ARG A 351 14.20 -15.25 22.79
C ARG A 351 15.08 -15.14 24.04
N GLY A 352 14.94 -16.10 24.96
CA GLY A 352 15.64 -16.10 26.25
C GLY A 352 17.06 -16.69 26.24
N ASP A 353 17.44 -17.43 25.19
CA ASP A 353 18.73 -18.14 25.10
C ASP A 353 19.79 -17.38 24.29
N LEU A 354 19.88 -16.06 24.51
CA LEU A 354 20.86 -15.20 23.83
C LEU A 354 22.30 -15.55 24.23
N ASP A 355 23.16 -15.76 23.24
CA ASP A 355 24.59 -15.93 23.47
C ASP A 355 25.31 -14.60 23.77
N PHE A 356 26.62 -14.66 24.02
CA PHE A 356 27.41 -13.49 24.34
C PHE A 356 27.35 -12.39 23.28
N VAL A 357 27.41 -12.76 22.00
CA VAL A 357 27.44 -11.81 20.88
C VAL A 357 26.09 -11.11 20.76
N GLU A 358 25.02 -11.88 20.94
CA GLU A 358 23.64 -11.38 20.90
C GLU A 358 23.33 -10.47 22.09
N GLN A 359 23.78 -10.84 23.29
CA GLN A 359 23.67 -10.01 24.48
C GLN A 359 24.48 -8.71 24.40
N LEU A 360 25.64 -8.75 23.75
CA LEU A 360 26.44 -7.55 23.49
C LEU A 360 25.72 -6.63 22.50
N TRP A 361 25.15 -7.18 21.42
CA TRP A 361 24.34 -6.43 20.48
C TRP A 361 23.15 -5.71 21.15
N VAL A 362 22.37 -6.42 21.97
CA VAL A 362 21.20 -5.86 22.68
C VAL A 362 21.58 -4.68 23.57
N ARG A 363 22.77 -4.71 24.20
CA ARG A 363 23.28 -3.60 25.03
C ARG A 363 23.79 -2.45 24.18
N MET A 364 24.62 -2.73 23.17
CA MET A 364 25.22 -1.71 22.32
C MET A 364 24.16 -0.92 21.54
N ARG A 365 23.16 -1.59 20.94
CA ARG A 365 22.13 -0.93 20.11
C ARG A 365 21.30 0.12 20.85
N LYS A 366 21.26 0.04 22.19
CA LYS A 366 20.46 0.95 23.01
C LYS A 366 21.15 2.29 23.27
N SER A 367 22.46 2.38 23.11
CA SER A 367 23.23 3.56 23.55
C SER A 367 24.36 3.99 22.62
N VAL A 368 24.61 3.27 21.53
CA VAL A 368 25.59 3.69 20.52
C VAL A 368 25.06 4.91 19.77
N ILE A 369 25.81 6.01 19.84
CA ILE A 369 25.49 7.28 19.17
C ILE A 369 26.65 7.81 18.32
N SER A 370 27.73 7.04 18.19
CA SER A 370 28.91 7.42 17.42
C SER A 370 29.74 6.21 16.99
N TYR A 371 30.55 6.39 15.93
CA TYR A 371 31.55 5.40 15.52
C TYR A 371 32.55 5.09 16.65
N GLN A 372 32.91 6.09 17.45
CA GLN A 372 33.86 5.94 18.54
C GLN A 372 33.34 5.00 19.63
N ASP A 373 32.04 5.07 19.94
CA ASP A 373 31.41 4.15 20.91
C ASP A 373 31.57 2.70 20.47
N ILE A 374 31.36 2.41 19.18
CA ILE A 374 31.52 1.06 18.62
C ILE A 374 32.96 0.59 18.77
N GLY A 375 33.91 1.44 18.37
CA GLY A 375 35.35 1.15 18.46
C GLY A 375 35.79 0.86 19.90
N ASP A 376 35.37 1.69 20.86
CA ASP A 376 35.74 1.54 22.26
C ASP A 376 35.09 0.31 22.90
N CYS A 377 33.83 0.01 22.60
CA CYS A 377 33.17 -1.21 23.07
C CYS A 377 33.85 -2.48 22.54
N LEU A 378 34.14 -2.53 21.23
CA LEU A 378 34.83 -3.68 20.64
C LEU A 378 36.27 -3.81 21.13
N LYS A 379 36.95 -2.70 21.42
CA LYS A 379 38.29 -2.71 22.02
C LYS A 379 38.27 -3.35 23.41
N LEU A 380 37.31 -2.99 24.27
CA LEU A 380 37.17 -3.61 25.58
C LEU A 380 36.93 -5.12 25.49
N VAL A 381 36.05 -5.55 24.58
CA VAL A 381 35.74 -6.97 24.38
C VAL A 381 36.94 -7.73 23.84
N THR A 382 37.63 -7.19 22.84
CA THR A 382 38.83 -7.84 22.24
C THR A 382 39.99 -7.92 23.22
N GLU A 383 40.19 -6.91 24.07
CA GLU A 383 41.19 -6.94 25.15
C GLU A 383 40.84 -8.00 26.20
N ALA A 384 39.58 -8.05 26.68
CA ALA A 384 39.13 -9.04 27.65
C ALA A 384 39.29 -10.49 27.13
N LEU A 385 39.02 -10.72 25.84
CA LEU A 385 39.27 -12.01 25.19
C LEU A 385 40.78 -12.31 25.09
N ARG A 386 41.60 -11.32 24.71
CA ARG A 386 43.06 -11.48 24.53
C ARG A 386 43.79 -11.81 25.82
N TYR A 387 43.41 -11.16 26.93
CA TYR A 387 43.98 -11.45 28.24
C TYR A 387 43.37 -12.70 28.89
N GLY A 388 42.30 -13.25 28.31
CA GLY A 388 41.63 -14.44 28.80
C GLY A 388 40.79 -14.19 30.06
N ASP A 389 40.38 -12.93 30.28
CA ASP A 389 39.56 -12.50 31.41
C ASP A 389 38.15 -13.09 31.34
N ILE A 390 37.67 -13.36 30.13
CA ILE A 390 36.37 -13.95 29.84
C ILE A 390 36.51 -15.18 28.93
N LYS A 391 35.60 -16.14 29.08
CA LYS A 391 35.40 -17.27 28.16
C LYS A 391 33.91 -17.40 27.84
N PRO A 392 33.36 -16.46 27.06
CA PRO A 392 31.93 -16.40 26.79
C PRO A 392 31.48 -17.63 26.00
N TRP A 393 30.20 -18.00 26.07
CA TRP A 393 29.60 -19.04 25.23
C TRP A 393 28.98 -18.40 23.98
N ILE A 394 29.04 -19.11 22.84
CA ILE A 394 28.45 -18.70 21.56
C ILE A 394 27.71 -19.86 20.89
N HIS A 395 26.71 -19.56 20.07
CA HIS A 395 26.05 -20.56 19.23
C HIS A 395 26.99 -21.12 18.15
N ARG A 396 26.79 -22.38 17.77
CA ARG A 396 27.67 -23.12 16.84
C ARG A 396 27.61 -22.61 15.39
N ASP A 397 26.51 -22.00 15.00
CA ASP A 397 26.20 -21.53 13.65
C ASP A 397 26.51 -20.04 13.44
N SER A 398 27.02 -19.34 14.46
CA SER A 398 27.40 -17.94 14.36
C SER A 398 28.63 -17.75 13.45
N SER A 399 28.49 -16.89 12.44
CA SER A 399 29.49 -16.69 11.37
C SER A 399 30.20 -15.34 11.44
N SER A 400 29.73 -14.44 12.32
CA SER A 400 30.29 -13.10 12.55
C SER A 400 31.77 -13.12 12.90
N SER A 401 32.44 -12.03 12.56
CA SER A 401 33.85 -11.80 12.83
C SER A 401 34.17 -11.90 14.33
N LEU A 402 33.29 -11.38 15.19
CA LEU A 402 33.45 -11.49 16.65
C LEU A 402 33.35 -12.94 17.14
N SER A 403 32.42 -13.74 16.58
CA SER A 403 32.28 -15.15 16.92
C SER A 403 33.54 -15.95 16.58
N LYS A 404 34.17 -15.67 15.42
CA LYS A 404 35.46 -16.27 15.03
C LYS A 404 36.59 -15.92 16.01
N LEU A 405 36.65 -14.67 16.46
CA LEU A 405 37.63 -14.23 17.46
C LEU A 405 37.44 -14.91 18.82
N ILE A 406 36.19 -15.13 19.24
CA ILE A 406 35.88 -15.87 20.47
C ILE A 406 36.36 -17.32 20.34
N LEU A 407 36.10 -18.00 19.22
CA LEU A 407 36.58 -19.37 18.99
C LEU A 407 38.11 -19.45 19.00
N GLN A 408 38.79 -18.48 18.41
CA GLN A 408 40.24 -18.34 18.42
C GLN A 408 40.79 -18.13 19.86
N SER A 409 40.07 -17.37 20.69
CA SER A 409 40.45 -17.10 22.09
C SER A 409 40.55 -18.38 22.93
N TYR A 410 39.68 -19.37 22.70
CA TYR A 410 39.73 -20.64 23.41
C TYR A 410 41.02 -21.41 23.15
N HIS A 411 41.64 -21.20 21.99
CA HIS A 411 42.90 -21.81 21.58
C HIS A 411 44.13 -20.95 21.93
N LYS A 412 43.93 -19.81 22.62
CA LYS A 412 44.98 -18.83 22.99
C LYS A 412 45.75 -18.26 21.79
N GLN A 413 45.13 -18.23 20.61
CA GLN A 413 45.71 -17.66 19.40
C GLN A 413 44.71 -16.66 18.81
N ILE A 414 44.61 -15.48 19.40
CA ILE A 414 43.75 -14.40 18.87
C ILE A 414 44.54 -13.59 17.86
N ASP A 415 44.02 -13.51 16.64
CA ASP A 415 44.59 -12.65 15.60
C ASP A 415 44.49 -11.17 15.98
N HIS A 416 45.45 -10.36 15.54
CA HIS A 416 45.38 -8.92 15.76
C HIS A 416 44.23 -8.30 14.92
N VAL A 417 43.16 -7.89 15.58
CA VAL A 417 42.05 -7.16 14.95
C VAL A 417 42.40 -5.68 14.87
N SER A 418 42.53 -5.16 13.65
CA SER A 418 42.64 -3.71 13.44
C SER A 418 41.24 -3.08 13.47
N LEU A 419 40.88 -2.42 14.57
CA LEU A 419 39.63 -1.66 14.70
C LEU A 419 39.72 -0.29 14.02
N THR A 420 40.08 -0.28 12.75
CA THR A 420 40.23 0.92 11.92
C THR A 420 39.38 0.83 10.65
N GLY A 421 39.12 1.98 10.02
CA GLY A 421 38.27 2.06 8.83
C GLY A 421 36.83 1.65 9.13
N LEU A 422 36.22 0.83 8.27
CA LEU A 422 34.82 0.40 8.43
C LEU A 422 34.66 -0.86 9.30
N THR A 423 35.77 -1.46 9.76
CA THR A 423 35.78 -2.74 10.46
C THR A 423 34.87 -2.76 11.70
N PRO A 424 34.88 -1.75 12.60
CA PRO A 424 34.01 -1.76 13.78
C PRO A 424 32.51 -1.79 13.42
N VAL A 425 32.12 -1.05 12.40
CA VAL A 425 30.72 -0.98 11.94
C VAL A 425 30.32 -2.31 11.27
N HIS A 426 31.20 -2.91 10.46
CA HIS A 426 30.97 -4.25 9.91
C HIS A 426 30.76 -5.29 11.00
N MET A 427 31.61 -5.30 12.04
CA MET A 427 31.47 -6.23 13.16
C MET A 427 30.14 -6.04 13.87
N LEU A 428 29.74 -4.81 14.18
CA LEU A 428 28.46 -4.54 14.85
C LEU A 428 27.26 -4.94 13.99
N LEU A 429 27.30 -4.66 12.68
CA LEU A 429 26.26 -5.05 11.73
C LEU A 429 26.11 -6.57 11.64
N GLU A 430 27.22 -7.31 11.58
CA GLU A 430 27.21 -8.78 11.60
C GLU A 430 26.58 -9.35 12.87
N MET A 431 26.82 -8.74 14.03
CA MET A 431 26.22 -9.16 15.30
C MET A 431 24.70 -9.02 15.28
N GLY A 432 24.20 -7.87 14.80
CA GLY A 432 22.76 -7.65 14.68
C GLY A 432 22.09 -8.57 13.66
N LEU A 433 22.75 -8.82 12.51
CA LEU A 433 22.29 -9.77 11.51
C LEU A 433 22.20 -11.20 12.07
N ASP A 434 23.23 -11.68 12.78
CA ASP A 434 23.24 -13.01 13.40
C ASP A 434 22.10 -13.17 14.42
N LYS A 435 21.89 -12.17 15.28
CA LYS A 435 20.83 -12.16 16.29
C LYS A 435 19.45 -12.17 15.65
N MET A 436 19.18 -11.20 14.76
CA MET A 436 17.87 -11.03 14.14
C MET A 436 17.48 -12.24 13.28
N ARG A 437 18.43 -12.86 12.56
CA ARG A 437 18.17 -14.13 11.84
C ARG A 437 17.63 -15.21 12.78
N LYS A 438 18.25 -15.38 13.95
CA LYS A 438 17.81 -16.37 14.94
C LYS A 438 16.46 -16.03 15.55
N ASP A 439 16.13 -14.76 15.73
CA ASP A 439 14.81 -14.36 16.22
C ASP A 439 13.70 -14.66 15.22
N TYR A 440 13.91 -14.34 13.94
CA TYR A 440 12.95 -14.69 12.89
C TYR A 440 12.80 -16.21 12.75
N ILE A 441 13.89 -16.97 12.87
CA ILE A 441 13.85 -18.44 12.90
C ILE A 441 13.02 -18.91 14.10
N ASN A 442 13.31 -18.41 15.30
CA ASN A 442 12.63 -18.81 16.54
C ASN A 442 11.12 -18.64 16.41
N TYR A 443 10.66 -17.51 15.87
CA TYR A 443 9.22 -17.32 15.68
C TYR A 443 8.68 -18.13 14.50
N LEU A 444 9.21 -17.97 13.28
CA LEU A 444 8.60 -18.56 12.08
C LEU A 444 8.67 -20.09 12.05
N ILE A 445 9.69 -20.68 12.68
CA ILE A 445 9.83 -22.13 12.83
C ILE A 445 9.18 -22.61 14.13
N GLY A 446 9.30 -21.85 15.23
CA GLY A 446 8.69 -22.21 16.52
C GLY A 446 7.17 -22.24 16.47
N GLU A 447 6.56 -21.32 15.73
CA GLU A 447 5.11 -21.30 15.45
C GLU A 447 4.72 -22.21 14.27
N GLU A 448 5.65 -23.03 13.77
CA GLU A 448 5.46 -23.98 12.65
C GLU A 448 5.00 -23.35 11.31
N LEU A 449 5.03 -22.02 11.17
CA LEU A 449 4.55 -21.28 10.00
C LEU A 449 5.35 -21.56 8.72
N THR A 450 6.59 -22.03 8.84
CA THR A 450 7.43 -22.41 7.71
C THR A 450 8.54 -23.40 8.12
N THR A 451 9.42 -23.73 7.17
CA THR A 451 10.59 -24.60 7.42
C THR A 451 11.88 -23.84 7.11
N LEU A 452 13.00 -24.30 7.68
CA LEU A 452 14.32 -23.70 7.43
C LEU A 452 14.66 -23.69 5.93
N ASN A 453 14.25 -24.73 5.18
CA ASN A 453 14.45 -24.82 3.73
C ASN A 453 13.80 -23.66 2.97
N HIS A 454 12.60 -23.23 3.38
CA HIS A 454 11.93 -22.09 2.78
C HIS A 454 12.56 -20.76 3.19
N LEU A 455 13.23 -20.70 4.34
CA LEU A 455 13.95 -19.51 4.82
C LEU A 455 15.38 -19.39 4.28
N CYS A 456 15.98 -20.44 3.69
CA CYS A 456 17.37 -20.43 3.23
C CYS A 456 17.76 -19.21 2.38
N TYR A 457 16.86 -18.74 1.50
CA TYR A 457 17.09 -17.53 0.71
C TYR A 457 17.31 -16.29 1.61
N TYR A 458 16.45 -16.11 2.60
CA TYR A 458 16.46 -14.96 3.49
C TYR A 458 17.59 -15.01 4.52
N LEU A 459 18.01 -16.22 4.89
CA LEU A 459 19.02 -16.46 5.92
C LEU A 459 20.46 -16.60 5.37
N SER A 460 20.63 -16.62 4.04
CA SER A 460 21.95 -16.81 3.41
C SER A 460 22.89 -15.67 3.74
N THR A 461 24.10 -16.04 4.18
CA THR A 461 25.23 -15.14 4.47
C THR A 461 26.20 -15.00 3.29
N ASP A 462 25.90 -15.64 2.15
CA ASP A 462 26.78 -15.65 0.97
C ASP A 462 26.70 -14.38 0.13
N VAL A 463 25.71 -13.53 0.44
CA VAL A 463 25.50 -12.22 -0.18
C VAL A 463 26.08 -11.11 0.69
N ASP A 464 26.28 -9.93 0.11
CA ASP A 464 26.80 -8.78 0.84
C ASP A 464 25.86 -8.34 1.97
N LEU A 465 26.40 -7.58 2.93
CA LEU A 465 25.67 -7.20 4.14
C LEU A 465 24.43 -6.33 3.84
N GLN A 466 24.44 -5.53 2.77
CA GLN A 466 23.29 -4.70 2.41
C GLN A 466 22.12 -5.58 1.98
N GLU A 467 22.38 -6.54 1.09
CA GLU A 467 21.39 -7.51 0.66
C GLU A 467 20.90 -8.39 1.83
N GLN A 468 21.77 -8.75 2.79
CA GLN A 468 21.33 -9.46 4.00
C GLN A 468 20.33 -8.63 4.84
N VAL A 469 20.57 -7.33 5.00
CA VAL A 469 19.65 -6.43 5.71
C VAL A 469 18.32 -6.28 4.97
N ILE A 470 18.34 -6.14 3.64
CA ILE A 470 17.12 -6.08 2.82
C ILE A 470 16.30 -7.37 2.96
N ARG A 471 16.95 -8.54 3.00
CA ARG A 471 16.27 -9.83 3.21
C ARG A 471 15.65 -9.95 4.59
N LEU A 472 16.33 -9.46 5.64
CA LEU A 472 15.73 -9.39 6.97
C LEU A 472 14.55 -8.42 7.01
N ARG A 473 14.62 -7.29 6.31
CA ARG A 473 13.49 -6.36 6.18
C ARG A 473 12.26 -7.03 5.55
N LYS A 474 12.47 -7.85 4.51
CA LYS A 474 11.40 -8.67 3.91
C LYS A 474 10.80 -9.68 4.91
N LEU A 475 11.63 -10.34 5.73
CA LEU A 475 11.13 -11.25 6.79
C LEU A 475 10.37 -10.50 7.87
N HIS A 476 10.84 -9.31 8.24
CA HIS A 476 10.17 -8.46 9.22
C HIS A 476 8.77 -8.06 8.77
N HIS A 477 8.66 -7.57 7.54
CA HIS A 477 7.39 -7.15 6.98
C HIS A 477 6.41 -8.32 6.84
N LEU A 478 6.90 -9.50 6.43
CA LEU A 478 6.12 -10.73 6.49
C LEU A 478 5.62 -10.99 7.92
N LEU A 479 6.48 -10.90 8.93
CA LEU A 479 6.11 -11.18 10.30
C LEU A 479 5.06 -10.19 10.84
N GLU A 480 5.20 -8.90 10.53
CA GLU A 480 4.18 -7.88 10.79
C GLU A 480 2.82 -8.21 10.15
N ILE A 481 2.81 -8.66 8.90
CA ILE A 481 1.59 -9.10 8.19
C ILE A 481 0.92 -10.26 8.94
N ILE A 482 1.70 -11.28 9.30
CA ILE A 482 1.18 -12.47 9.98
C ILE A 482 0.63 -12.14 11.36
N LEU A 483 1.37 -11.35 12.15
CA LEU A 483 0.94 -10.95 13.48
C LEU A 483 -0.26 -10.01 13.44
N THR A 484 -0.32 -9.10 12.48
CA THR A 484 -1.51 -8.26 12.28
C THR A 484 -2.74 -9.14 12.02
N CYS A 485 -2.62 -10.14 11.15
CA CYS A 485 -3.72 -11.05 10.85
C CYS A 485 -4.07 -12.00 12.01
N SER A 486 -3.09 -12.46 12.80
CA SER A 486 -3.36 -13.35 13.93
C SER A 486 -3.99 -12.58 15.11
N THR A 487 -3.49 -11.39 15.42
CA THR A 487 -3.91 -10.60 16.59
C THR A 487 -5.22 -9.87 16.36
N PHE A 488 -5.37 -9.17 15.23
CA PHE A 488 -6.56 -8.36 14.96
C PHE A 488 -7.69 -9.16 14.35
N LEU A 489 -7.40 -10.09 13.44
CA LEU A 489 -8.44 -10.88 12.77
C LEU A 489 -8.68 -12.27 13.40
N GLY A 490 -7.82 -12.70 14.31
CA GLY A 490 -7.93 -14.02 14.93
C GLY A 490 -7.83 -15.16 13.92
N LEU A 491 -7.05 -14.99 12.84
CA LEU A 491 -7.00 -15.99 11.77
C LEU A 491 -6.42 -17.32 12.29
N PRO A 492 -7.02 -18.47 11.90
CA PRO A 492 -6.52 -19.76 12.30
C PRO A 492 -5.19 -20.09 11.61
N TYR A 493 -4.44 -21.01 12.20
CA TYR A 493 -3.12 -21.42 11.74
C TYR A 493 -3.07 -21.81 10.25
N ASP A 494 -4.05 -22.53 9.71
CA ASP A 494 -4.07 -22.92 8.28
C ASP A 494 -4.05 -21.70 7.34
N ARG A 495 -4.70 -20.60 7.74
CA ARG A 495 -4.72 -19.35 6.98
C ARG A 495 -3.42 -18.59 7.12
N LEU A 496 -2.88 -18.52 8.34
CA LEU A 496 -1.59 -17.87 8.61
C LEU A 496 -0.46 -18.57 7.85
N PHE A 497 -0.42 -19.90 7.87
CA PHE A 497 0.54 -20.69 7.11
C PHE A 497 0.48 -20.38 5.61
N LEU A 498 -0.71 -20.39 5.00
CA LEU A 498 -0.88 -20.06 3.58
C LEU A 498 -0.41 -18.63 3.26
N LEU A 499 -0.72 -17.68 4.14
CA LEU A 499 -0.27 -16.29 4.00
C LEU A 499 1.26 -16.20 4.08
N THR A 500 1.89 -16.88 5.06
CA THR A 500 3.35 -16.95 5.19
C THR A 500 4.00 -17.47 3.92
N GLN A 501 3.49 -18.57 3.36
CA GLN A 501 4.04 -19.13 2.11
C GLN A 501 3.88 -18.16 0.93
N SER A 502 2.75 -17.45 0.84
CA SER A 502 2.53 -16.43 -0.19
C SER A 502 3.52 -15.27 -0.08
N CYS A 503 3.76 -14.76 1.14
CA CYS A 503 4.71 -13.68 1.39
C CYS A 503 6.16 -14.11 1.09
N LEU A 504 6.56 -15.32 1.53
CA LEU A 504 7.89 -15.88 1.22
C LEU A 504 8.09 -16.07 -0.29
N GLN A 505 7.07 -16.53 -1.01
CA GLN A 505 7.20 -16.69 -2.46
C GLN A 505 7.33 -15.33 -3.16
N HIS A 506 6.52 -14.34 -2.76
CA HIS A 506 6.56 -13.00 -3.34
C HIS A 506 7.90 -12.31 -3.12
N TYR A 507 8.37 -12.22 -1.87
CA TYR A 507 9.60 -11.50 -1.55
C TYR A 507 10.87 -12.20 -2.01
N LYS A 508 10.80 -13.46 -2.42
CA LYS A 508 11.90 -14.16 -3.08
C LYS A 508 12.09 -13.70 -4.53
N THR A 509 11.01 -13.29 -5.21
CA THR A 509 11.05 -12.92 -6.63
C THR A 509 10.99 -11.42 -6.88
N TYR A 510 10.36 -10.66 -5.98
CA TYR A 510 10.15 -9.21 -6.13
C TYR A 510 11.00 -8.41 -5.13
N PRO A 511 11.33 -7.14 -5.44
CA PRO A 511 11.97 -6.25 -4.49
C PRO A 511 11.08 -6.01 -3.26
N TYR A 512 11.66 -5.43 -2.22
CA TYR A 512 10.86 -4.98 -1.07
C TYR A 512 9.89 -3.89 -1.54
N ASP A 513 8.60 -4.08 -1.26
CA ASP A 513 7.54 -3.10 -1.49
C ASP A 513 6.54 -3.21 -0.34
N GLU A 514 6.47 -2.15 0.46
CA GLU A 514 5.54 -2.04 1.59
C GLU A 514 4.12 -1.72 1.14
N ASN A 515 3.96 -1.16 -0.06
CA ASN A 515 2.65 -0.87 -0.63
C ASN A 515 1.99 -2.09 -1.27
N HIS A 516 2.70 -3.22 -1.34
CA HIS A 516 2.17 -4.44 -1.90
C HIS A 516 0.97 -4.96 -1.09
N GLU A 517 -0.13 -5.26 -1.79
CA GLU A 517 -1.35 -5.80 -1.21
C GLU A 517 -1.39 -7.33 -1.37
N PHE A 518 -1.27 -8.06 -0.27
CA PHE A 518 -1.39 -9.51 -0.25
C PHE A 518 -2.85 -9.94 -0.26
N LYS A 519 -3.18 -10.97 -1.05
CA LYS A 519 -4.55 -11.49 -1.18
C LYS A 519 -4.68 -12.88 -0.59
N LEU A 520 -5.63 -13.06 0.32
CA LEU A 520 -5.89 -14.34 0.99
C LEU A 520 -7.37 -14.72 0.88
N GLN A 521 -7.64 -15.89 0.28
CA GLN A 521 -8.99 -16.45 0.24
C GLN A 521 -9.41 -16.96 1.64
N ILE A 522 -10.56 -16.51 2.10
CA ILE A 522 -11.09 -16.86 3.43
C ILE A 522 -12.54 -17.31 3.35
N LYS A 523 -12.95 -18.16 4.30
CA LYS A 523 -14.36 -18.49 4.50
C LYS A 523 -15.04 -17.33 5.23
N PRO A 524 -16.18 -16.80 4.75
CA PRO A 524 -16.91 -15.72 5.43
C PRO A 524 -17.18 -15.99 6.92
N ALA A 525 -17.43 -17.26 7.27
CA ALA A 525 -17.68 -17.67 8.66
C ALA A 525 -16.55 -17.37 9.64
N LEU A 526 -15.29 -17.25 9.19
CA LEU A 526 -14.15 -16.95 10.08
C LEU A 526 -14.12 -15.48 10.50
N ILE A 527 -14.68 -14.59 9.69
CA ILE A 527 -14.65 -13.13 9.88
C ILE A 527 -16.05 -12.52 10.01
N SER A 528 -17.08 -13.36 10.22
CA SER A 528 -18.47 -12.92 10.21
C SER A 528 -18.78 -11.83 11.24
N HIS A 529 -18.11 -11.90 12.38
CA HIS A 529 -18.25 -10.93 13.46
C HIS A 529 -17.77 -9.52 13.09
N PHE A 530 -16.88 -9.37 12.09
CA PHE A 530 -16.41 -8.06 11.64
C PHE A 530 -17.34 -7.36 10.67
N TYR A 531 -18.19 -8.08 9.92
CA TYR A 531 -18.95 -7.47 8.82
C TYR A 531 -20.47 -7.61 8.97
N GLN A 532 -20.97 -8.55 9.79
CA GLN A 532 -22.41 -8.79 9.86
C GLN A 532 -23.22 -7.64 10.48
N LYS A 533 -22.56 -6.77 11.26
CA LYS A 533 -23.19 -5.60 11.91
C LYS A 533 -22.65 -4.27 11.39
N GLU A 534 -21.65 -4.32 10.53
CA GLU A 534 -20.98 -3.13 10.01
C GLU A 534 -21.56 -2.74 8.66
N HIS A 535 -21.33 -1.49 8.28
CA HIS A 535 -21.68 -1.00 6.95
C HIS A 535 -20.53 -1.23 5.96
N PRO A 536 -20.83 -1.67 4.73
CA PRO A 536 -19.82 -1.79 3.70
C PRO A 536 -19.32 -0.41 3.28
N VAL A 537 -18.01 -0.30 3.06
CA VAL A 537 -17.37 0.87 2.41
C VAL A 537 -17.86 0.99 0.98
N VAL A 538 -18.04 -0.16 0.32
CA VAL A 538 -18.60 -0.26 -1.02
C VAL A 538 -19.54 -1.45 -1.05
N TRP A 539 -20.76 -1.25 -1.54
CA TRP A 539 -21.71 -2.33 -1.84
C TRP A 539 -22.14 -2.21 -3.29
N GLY A 540 -22.31 -3.33 -3.98
CA GLY A 540 -22.71 -3.32 -5.38
C GLY A 540 -23.51 -4.54 -5.77
N VAL A 541 -24.41 -4.34 -6.73
CA VAL A 541 -25.17 -5.40 -7.38
C VAL A 541 -25.06 -5.24 -8.89
N GLU A 542 -24.90 -6.35 -9.58
CA GLU A 542 -24.79 -6.42 -11.03
C GLU A 542 -25.85 -7.38 -11.58
N VAL A 543 -26.60 -6.91 -12.58
CA VAL A 543 -27.50 -7.70 -13.41
C VAL A 543 -26.85 -7.88 -14.78
N SER A 544 -26.64 -9.11 -15.22
CA SER A 544 -26.08 -9.39 -16.54
C SER A 544 -26.96 -10.29 -17.40
N SER A 545 -26.85 -10.12 -18.71
CA SER A 545 -27.48 -10.99 -19.70
C SER A 545 -26.62 -11.15 -20.96
N GLY A 546 -26.82 -12.26 -21.68
CA GLY A 546 -25.97 -12.65 -22.81
C GLY A 546 -24.71 -13.40 -22.38
N ASN A 547 -23.88 -13.79 -23.36
CA ASN A 547 -22.69 -14.61 -23.12
C ASN A 547 -21.45 -14.02 -23.83
N GLY A 548 -20.28 -14.23 -23.23
CA GLY A 548 -18.98 -13.89 -23.81
C GLY A 548 -18.83 -12.40 -24.12
N ALA A 549 -18.24 -12.07 -25.27
CA ALA A 549 -18.00 -10.67 -25.68
C ALA A 549 -19.28 -9.84 -25.83
N ARG A 550 -20.46 -10.47 -25.96
CA ARG A 550 -21.76 -9.80 -26.09
C ARG A 550 -22.52 -9.68 -24.76
N GLU A 551 -21.94 -10.12 -23.64
CA GLU A 551 -22.56 -9.94 -22.34
C GLU A 551 -22.75 -8.45 -22.04
N VAL A 552 -23.97 -8.09 -21.64
CA VAL A 552 -24.36 -6.74 -21.25
C VAL A 552 -24.66 -6.73 -19.76
N ARG A 553 -24.24 -5.67 -19.06
CA ARG A 553 -24.35 -5.56 -17.61
C ARG A 553 -24.96 -4.23 -17.19
N THR A 554 -25.79 -4.26 -16.17
CA THR A 554 -26.29 -3.09 -15.46
C THR A 554 -25.93 -3.24 -14.00
N SER A 555 -25.17 -2.31 -13.44
CA SER A 555 -24.78 -2.35 -12.02
C SER A 555 -25.26 -1.11 -11.26
N LEU A 556 -25.47 -1.32 -9.97
CA LEU A 556 -25.65 -0.27 -8.98
C LEU A 556 -24.54 -0.45 -7.95
N GLN A 557 -23.92 0.65 -7.55
CA GLN A 557 -22.92 0.70 -6.51
C GLN A 557 -23.24 1.82 -5.53
N LEU A 558 -23.02 1.52 -4.26
CA LEU A 558 -23.19 2.39 -3.12
C LEU A 558 -21.83 2.49 -2.43
N SER A 559 -21.36 3.70 -2.18
CA SER A 559 -20.07 3.93 -1.52
C SER A 559 -20.13 5.12 -0.57
N ASP A 560 -19.22 5.14 0.39
CA ASP A 560 -19.02 6.24 1.34
C ASP A 560 -18.42 7.51 0.69
N ARG A 561 -17.79 7.36 -0.48
CA ARG A 561 -17.21 8.44 -1.29
C ARG A 561 -17.71 8.40 -2.74
N PRO A 562 -17.71 9.53 -3.46
CA PRO A 562 -18.04 9.53 -4.88
C PRO A 562 -17.01 8.72 -5.68
N LEU A 563 -17.48 7.99 -6.69
CA LEU A 563 -16.64 7.20 -7.60
C LEU A 563 -16.24 7.98 -8.86
N VAL A 564 -16.55 9.27 -8.88
CA VAL A 564 -16.29 10.22 -9.96
C VAL A 564 -15.34 11.27 -9.43
N ASP A 565 -14.24 11.48 -10.15
CA ASP A 565 -13.11 12.33 -9.78
C ASP A 565 -13.24 13.78 -10.25
N HIS A 566 -14.01 14.02 -11.30
CA HIS A 566 -14.13 15.31 -11.98
C HIS A 566 -15.38 16.11 -11.57
N ILE A 567 -16.11 15.66 -10.53
CA ILE A 567 -17.34 16.28 -10.06
C ILE A 567 -17.24 16.44 -8.54
N ILE A 568 -17.33 17.69 -8.11
CA ILE A 568 -17.36 18.04 -6.69
C ILE A 568 -18.83 18.06 -6.27
N PHE A 569 -19.16 17.25 -5.28
CA PHE A 569 -20.49 17.28 -4.66
C PHE A 569 -20.45 18.23 -3.48
N ASP A 570 -21.36 19.19 -3.43
CA ASP A 570 -21.59 20.00 -2.24
C ASP A 570 -22.20 19.09 -1.16
N THR A 571 -21.33 18.57 -0.30
CA THR A 571 -21.76 17.84 0.89
C THR A 571 -21.93 18.84 2.03
N ASP A 572 -23.17 19.23 2.33
CA ASP A 572 -23.52 20.03 3.53
C ASP A 572 -23.24 19.30 4.86
N TYR A 573 -22.66 18.10 4.81
CA TYR A 573 -22.28 17.30 5.96
C TYR A 573 -20.79 17.48 6.25
N THR A 574 -20.48 18.32 7.24
CA THR A 574 -19.22 18.22 7.96
C THR A 574 -19.07 16.79 8.47
N ASN A 575 -18.01 16.09 8.09
CA ASN A 575 -17.65 14.74 8.56
C ASN A 575 -17.28 14.68 10.06
N GLU A 576 -17.90 15.50 10.91
CA GLU A 576 -17.56 15.65 12.32
C GLU A 576 -18.81 15.92 13.16
N THR A 577 -19.65 14.91 13.35
CA THR A 577 -20.30 14.71 14.67
C THR A 577 -20.51 13.23 14.91
N VAL A 578 -19.47 12.58 15.43
CA VAL A 578 -19.54 11.27 16.08
C VAL A 578 -20.16 11.47 17.46
N ASN A 579 -21.45 11.80 17.50
CA ASN A 579 -22.25 11.51 18.69
C ASN A 579 -22.94 10.17 18.43
N GLY A 580 -22.74 9.22 19.35
CA GLY A 580 -23.19 7.82 19.27
C GLY A 580 -24.72 7.63 19.28
N GLY A 581 -25.42 8.29 18.37
CA GLY A 581 -26.74 7.92 17.90
C GLY A 581 -26.61 7.20 16.57
N SER A 582 -27.46 6.19 16.36
CA SER A 582 -27.65 5.44 15.11
C SER A 582 -28.05 6.38 13.95
N GLU A 583 -27.12 7.16 13.40
CA GLU A 583 -27.32 7.83 12.12
C GLU A 583 -26.90 6.87 11.00
N ASP A 584 -27.86 6.51 10.14
CA ASP A 584 -27.59 5.68 8.97
C ASP A 584 -26.54 6.39 8.10
N PRO A 585 -25.48 5.69 7.64
CA PRO A 585 -24.44 6.33 6.85
C PRO A 585 -25.00 6.82 5.51
N ALA A 586 -24.53 7.98 5.09
CA ALA A 586 -24.88 8.55 3.80
C ALA A 586 -24.11 7.82 2.68
N PHE A 587 -24.79 7.46 1.59
CA PHE A 587 -24.17 6.76 0.47
C PHE A 587 -24.24 7.59 -0.81
N PHE A 588 -23.15 7.57 -1.56
CA PHE A 588 -23.13 7.97 -2.97
C PHE A 588 -23.62 6.79 -3.82
N SER A 589 -24.57 7.07 -4.72
CA SER A 589 -25.12 6.04 -5.61
C SER A 589 -24.62 6.23 -7.03
N THR A 590 -23.86 5.26 -7.52
CA THR A 590 -23.38 5.20 -8.91
C THR A 590 -24.07 4.04 -9.63
N MET A 591 -24.70 4.32 -10.77
CA MET A 591 -25.31 3.31 -11.61
C MET A 591 -24.65 3.29 -12.97
N VAL A 592 -24.30 2.08 -13.43
CA VAL A 592 -23.72 1.89 -14.75
C VAL A 592 -24.65 1.03 -15.57
N CYS A 593 -25.15 1.58 -16.68
CA CYS A 593 -25.99 0.86 -17.63
C CYS A 593 -25.23 0.61 -18.92
N CYS A 594 -25.19 -0.65 -19.36
CA CYS A 594 -24.69 -1.01 -20.68
C CYS A 594 -25.85 -1.37 -21.64
N GLY A 595 -25.69 -1.05 -22.92
CA GLY A 595 -26.56 -1.52 -24.00
C GLY A 595 -25.73 -1.95 -25.21
N LEU A 596 -26.22 -2.90 -26.01
CA LEU A 596 -25.52 -3.40 -27.19
C LEU A 596 -26.16 -2.86 -28.48
N ALA A 597 -25.38 -2.17 -29.30
CA ALA A 597 -25.75 -1.78 -30.65
C ALA A 597 -25.03 -2.71 -31.66
N ASN A 598 -25.80 -3.47 -32.44
CA ASN A 598 -25.25 -4.36 -33.47
C ASN A 598 -25.08 -3.58 -34.79
N PHE A 599 -23.98 -3.86 -35.51
CA PHE A 599 -23.72 -3.29 -36.84
C PHE A 599 -24.26 -4.13 -38.00
N ALA A 600 -25.33 -4.90 -37.74
CA ALA A 600 -25.94 -5.83 -38.69
C ALA A 600 -26.04 -5.27 -40.11
#